data_AF-A0A3D8RY04-F1
#
_entry.id   AF-A0A3D8RY04-F1
#
_cell.length_a   1.000
_cell.length_b   1.000
_cell.length_c   1.000
_cell.angle_alpha   90.00
_cell.angle_beta   90.00
_cell.angle_gamma   90.00
#
_symmetry.space_group_name_H-M   'P 1'
#
loop_
_entity.id
_entity.type
_entity.pdbx_description
1 polymer ?
#
loop_
_entity_poly.entity_id
_entity_poly.type
_entity_poly.pdbx_seq_one_letter_code
_entity_poly.pdbx_strand_id
1 'polypeptide(L)'
;MGSRFLCRKVQNTNVITSSLTSWEDTDGSFCLFNDDSELSLSEQPLGDLLYQAGTSSAVWAIGSNAICKVKTWTNGMDMESDTLAFVKANFPNIPVPDIIYAWLDEKLSRSFLILKRVQGNTLAQVWPSLTPEKRDGIASAVAQFCFELTNLTSNKFQSATGHGVLEPFMNVRAKDSHPSWKPRLLGPMSASSHQSYLQRISRIYKPPVTTAFHFYHADLGPTNLLISDDGKIKAILDWESAGFYPKYWVTLKPYMSLGFCLPAADDRYAWADLLPAKLAEMGFVLDMADVAWYKALDLSFLDTDMFRDG
;
A
#
# COMPACT_ATOMS: atom_id res chain seq x y z
N MET A 1 -19.68 8.45 -8.62
CA MET A 1 -18.49 7.86 -7.95
C MET A 1 -18.93 7.21 -6.66
N GLY A 2 -18.97 5.87 -6.64
CA GLY A 2 -19.66 5.14 -5.56
C GLY A 2 -21.14 5.51 -5.50
N SER A 3 -21.74 5.38 -4.32
CA SER A 3 -23.15 5.66 -4.06
C SER A 3 -23.42 7.05 -3.46
N ARG A 4 -22.40 7.92 -3.36
CA ARG A 4 -22.48 9.16 -2.56
C ARG A 4 -22.12 10.43 -3.31
N PHE A 5 -21.24 10.35 -4.30
CA PHE A 5 -20.67 11.55 -4.90
C PHE A 5 -20.68 11.50 -6.41
N LEU A 6 -20.80 12.66 -7.01
CA LEU A 6 -20.72 12.86 -8.44
C LEU A 6 -19.49 13.70 -8.77
N CYS A 7 -18.69 13.24 -9.73
CA CYS A 7 -17.54 13.99 -10.24
C CYS A 7 -17.84 14.46 -11.65
N ARG A 8 -17.58 15.73 -11.93
CA ARG A 8 -17.81 16.34 -13.25
C ARG A 8 -16.72 17.34 -13.58
N LYS A 9 -16.39 17.45 -14.86
CA LYS A 9 -15.56 18.54 -15.39
C LYS A 9 -16.43 19.78 -15.58
N VAL A 10 -15.95 20.92 -15.09
CA VAL A 10 -16.67 22.19 -15.03
C VAL A 10 -15.77 23.29 -15.58
N GLN A 11 -16.34 24.16 -16.41
CA GLN A 11 -15.63 25.31 -16.99
C GLN A 11 -16.01 26.64 -16.33
N ASN A 12 -17.06 26.67 -15.51
CA ASN A 12 -17.61 27.86 -14.90
C ASN A 12 -17.23 27.97 -13.41
N THR A 13 -16.59 29.08 -13.01
CA THR A 13 -16.09 29.32 -11.65
C THR A 13 -17.19 29.38 -10.59
N ASN A 14 -18.41 29.80 -10.96
CA ASN A 14 -19.54 29.90 -10.01
C ASN A 14 -20.06 28.53 -9.52
N VAL A 15 -19.75 27.44 -10.23
CA VAL A 15 -20.16 26.07 -9.87
C VAL A 15 -19.12 25.40 -8.96
N ILE A 16 -17.91 25.95 -8.86
CA ILE A 16 -16.84 25.44 -8.01
C ILE A 16 -17.16 25.69 -6.53
N THR A 17 -17.83 26.80 -6.20
CA THR A 17 -18.11 27.20 -4.82
C THR A 17 -19.11 26.29 -4.09
N SER A 18 -19.93 25.53 -4.82
CA SER A 18 -20.86 24.54 -4.24
C SER A 18 -20.29 23.12 -4.22
N SER A 19 -19.05 22.92 -4.67
CA SER A 19 -18.38 21.62 -4.66
C SER A 19 -17.75 21.31 -3.30
N LEU A 20 -17.64 20.02 -2.97
CA LEU A 20 -16.93 19.52 -1.80
C LEU A 20 -15.42 19.73 -1.93
N THR A 21 -14.91 19.54 -3.14
CA THR A 21 -13.53 19.80 -3.51
C THR A 21 -13.45 20.01 -5.02
N SER A 22 -12.36 20.61 -5.46
CA SER A 22 -12.04 20.75 -6.88
C SER A 22 -10.55 20.66 -7.13
N TRP A 23 -10.18 20.32 -8.36
CA TRP A 23 -8.80 20.35 -8.83
C TRP A 23 -8.74 20.82 -10.27
N GLU A 24 -7.67 21.55 -10.58
CA GLU A 24 -7.43 22.11 -11.90
C GLU A 24 -6.88 21.05 -12.87
N ASP A 25 -7.31 21.16 -14.12
CA ASP A 25 -6.92 20.33 -15.25
C ASP A 25 -6.61 21.23 -16.46
N THR A 26 -6.03 20.68 -17.53
CA THR A 26 -5.60 21.48 -18.70
C THR A 26 -6.73 22.30 -19.34
N ASP A 27 -7.97 21.80 -19.29
CA ASP A 27 -9.13 22.44 -19.95
C ASP A 27 -10.32 22.65 -19.00
N GLY A 28 -10.06 23.05 -17.76
CA GLY A 28 -11.09 23.38 -16.75
C GLY A 28 -10.77 22.82 -15.37
N SER A 29 -11.78 22.67 -14.53
CA SER A 29 -11.63 22.08 -13.20
C SER A 29 -12.55 20.87 -13.06
N PHE A 30 -12.08 19.84 -12.39
CA PHE A 30 -12.96 18.78 -11.92
C PHE A 30 -13.47 19.15 -10.53
N CYS A 31 -14.75 18.88 -10.29
CA CYS A 31 -15.39 19.14 -9.02
C CYS A 31 -16.07 17.87 -8.51
N LEU A 32 -16.08 17.69 -7.19
CA LEU A 32 -16.80 16.62 -6.50
C LEU A 32 -18.03 17.21 -5.79
N PHE A 33 -19.19 16.61 -5.97
CA PHE A 33 -20.45 17.04 -5.36
C PHE A 33 -21.11 15.89 -4.61
N ASN A 34 -21.93 16.19 -3.61
CA ASN A 34 -22.89 15.21 -3.07
C ASN A 34 -23.87 14.81 -4.18
N ASP A 35 -24.11 13.51 -4.32
CA ASP A 35 -25.12 12.99 -5.24
C ASP A 35 -26.43 12.74 -4.48
N ASP A 36 -27.31 13.74 -4.47
CA ASP A 36 -28.63 13.68 -3.82
C ASP A 36 -29.73 13.20 -4.79
N SER A 37 -29.38 12.76 -6.01
CA SER A 37 -30.33 12.47 -7.08
C SER A 37 -30.29 11.02 -7.57
N GLU A 38 -31.46 10.35 -7.59
CA GLU A 38 -31.70 9.10 -8.32
C GLU A 38 -31.64 9.27 -9.86
N LEU A 39 -30.72 10.08 -10.40
CA LEU A 39 -30.72 10.46 -11.81
C LEU A 39 -29.86 9.55 -12.70
N SER A 40 -30.57 9.00 -13.69
CA SER A 40 -30.20 8.33 -14.95
C SER A 40 -28.73 8.06 -15.26
N LEU A 41 -28.44 6.77 -15.43
CA LEU A 41 -27.23 6.16 -16.00
C LEU A 41 -26.99 6.54 -17.48
N SER A 42 -26.76 7.82 -17.77
CA SER A 42 -26.17 8.22 -19.05
C SER A 42 -25.13 9.30 -18.85
N GLU A 43 -23.99 8.94 -18.29
CA GLU A 43 -22.78 9.75 -18.41
C GLU A 43 -21.64 8.85 -18.89
N GLN A 44 -20.95 9.32 -19.93
CA GLN A 44 -19.70 8.72 -20.43
C GLN A 44 -18.71 8.57 -19.25
N PRO A 45 -17.90 7.50 -19.21
CA PRO A 45 -16.92 7.34 -18.14
C PRO A 45 -16.00 8.57 -18.08
N LEU A 46 -15.97 9.23 -16.92
CA LEU A 46 -15.30 10.53 -16.69
C LEU A 46 -13.77 10.42 -16.62
N GLY A 47 -13.19 9.28 -17.00
CA GLY A 47 -11.78 9.01 -16.78
C GLY A 47 -11.27 7.77 -17.50
N ASP A 48 -9.96 7.75 -17.72
CA ASP A 48 -9.27 6.62 -18.32
C ASP A 48 -8.87 5.61 -17.25
N LEU A 49 -9.24 4.35 -17.44
CA LEU A 49 -8.81 3.28 -16.55
C LEU A 49 -7.29 3.08 -16.68
N LEU A 50 -6.56 3.35 -15.60
CA LEU A 50 -5.10 3.18 -15.54
C LEU A 50 -4.71 1.77 -15.08
N TYR A 51 -5.49 1.20 -14.16
CA TYR A 51 -5.21 -0.10 -13.55
C TYR A 51 -6.49 -0.75 -13.03
N GLN A 52 -6.55 -2.08 -13.11
CA GLN A 52 -7.60 -2.88 -12.49
C GLN A 52 -7.07 -4.22 -12.00
N ALA A 53 -7.45 -4.58 -10.78
CA ALA A 53 -7.24 -5.90 -10.17
C ALA A 53 -8.60 -6.54 -9.86
N GLY A 54 -9.25 -7.07 -10.89
CA GLY A 54 -10.56 -7.71 -10.77
C GLY A 54 -11.58 -6.82 -10.04
N THR A 55 -12.14 -7.34 -8.94
CA THR A 55 -13.11 -6.65 -8.08
C THR A 55 -12.47 -5.97 -6.85
N SER A 56 -11.16 -6.13 -6.66
CA SER A 56 -10.41 -5.69 -5.47
C SER A 56 -9.96 -4.24 -5.56
N SER A 57 -9.47 -3.81 -6.72
CA SER A 57 -9.02 -2.43 -6.91
C SER A 57 -9.17 -1.97 -8.35
N ALA A 58 -9.42 -0.68 -8.53
CA ALA A 58 -9.28 0.02 -9.79
C ALA A 58 -8.68 1.41 -9.56
N VAL A 59 -7.90 1.89 -10.53
CA VAL A 59 -7.35 3.25 -10.55
C VAL A 59 -7.75 3.92 -11.85
N TRP A 60 -8.36 5.09 -11.72
CA TRP A 60 -8.85 5.90 -12.83
C TRP A 60 -8.09 7.22 -12.87
N ALA A 61 -7.66 7.66 -14.05
CA ALA A 61 -7.28 9.04 -14.25
C ALA A 61 -8.55 9.90 -14.25
N ILE A 62 -8.57 11.01 -13.52
CA ILE A 62 -9.64 12.01 -13.61
C ILE A 62 -9.01 13.33 -14.05
N GLY A 63 -8.88 13.49 -15.36
CA GLY A 63 -8.04 14.51 -15.99
C GLY A 63 -6.56 14.13 -16.01
N SER A 64 -5.70 15.08 -16.35
CA SER A 64 -4.25 14.90 -16.38
C SER A 64 -3.62 14.99 -14.99
N ASN A 65 -4.29 15.62 -14.03
CA ASN A 65 -3.68 16.04 -12.75
C ASN A 65 -4.18 15.30 -11.51
N ALA A 66 -5.17 14.41 -11.65
CA ALA A 66 -5.65 13.60 -10.52
C ALA A 66 -5.88 12.14 -10.91
N ILE A 67 -5.83 11.28 -9.91
CA ILE A 67 -6.24 9.88 -10.01
C ILE A 67 -7.24 9.57 -8.89
N CYS A 68 -8.16 8.66 -9.16
CA CYS A 68 -9.08 8.08 -8.18
C CYS A 68 -8.79 6.59 -8.04
N LYS A 69 -8.34 6.21 -6.84
CA LYS A 69 -8.21 4.81 -6.44
C LYS A 69 -9.50 4.37 -5.78
N VAL A 70 -10.01 3.23 -6.21
CA VAL A 70 -11.15 2.54 -5.60
C VAL A 70 -10.64 1.20 -5.11
N LYS A 71 -10.84 0.88 -3.84
CA LYS A 71 -10.35 -0.35 -3.23
C LYS A 71 -11.39 -1.01 -2.35
N THR A 72 -11.35 -2.34 -2.28
CA THR A 72 -12.12 -3.11 -1.30
C THR A 72 -11.76 -2.71 0.11
N TRP A 73 -12.78 -2.60 0.95
CA TRP A 73 -12.63 -2.28 2.36
C TRP A 73 -13.39 -3.31 3.20
N THR A 74 -12.92 -3.51 4.43
CA THR A 74 -13.64 -4.27 5.46
C THR A 74 -13.54 -3.55 6.79
N ASN A 75 -14.49 -3.81 7.70
CA ASN A 75 -14.46 -3.24 9.03
C ASN A 75 -13.13 -3.50 9.74
N GLY A 76 -12.59 -2.47 10.38
CA GLY A 76 -11.29 -2.49 11.02
C GLY A 76 -10.10 -2.40 10.06
N MET A 77 -10.27 -1.97 8.81
CA MET A 77 -9.17 -1.66 7.88
C MET A 77 -8.96 -0.14 7.83
N ASP A 78 -7.69 0.30 7.88
CA ASP A 78 -7.33 1.70 7.58
C ASP A 78 -7.70 2.06 6.14
N MET A 79 -8.16 3.29 5.92
CA MET A 79 -8.13 3.84 4.56
C MET A 79 -6.69 4.20 4.22
N GLU A 80 -6.30 4.02 2.95
CA GLU A 80 -4.98 4.44 2.48
C GLU A 80 -4.74 5.95 2.71
N SER A 81 -5.80 6.77 2.72
CA SER A 81 -5.72 8.19 3.10
C SER A 81 -5.19 8.41 4.51
N ASP A 82 -5.62 7.59 5.47
CA ASP A 82 -5.24 7.73 6.87
C ASP A 82 -3.78 7.33 7.05
N THR A 83 -3.35 6.27 6.37
CA THR A 83 -1.95 5.85 6.32
C THR A 83 -1.07 6.90 5.64
N LEU A 84 -1.49 7.49 4.52
CA LEU A 84 -0.76 8.56 3.84
C LEU A 84 -0.61 9.80 4.74
N ALA A 85 -1.68 10.19 5.43
CA ALA A 85 -1.64 11.31 6.39
C ALA A 85 -0.66 11.01 7.54
N PHE A 86 -0.68 9.78 8.07
CA PHE A 86 0.27 9.33 9.09
C PHE A 86 1.72 9.41 8.58
N VAL A 87 1.99 8.94 7.36
CA VAL A 87 3.34 8.98 6.79
C VAL A 87 3.82 10.41 6.61
N LYS A 88 2.98 11.28 6.05
CA LYS A 88 3.29 12.69 5.83
C LYS A 88 3.60 13.44 7.14
N ALA A 89 2.91 13.08 8.23
CA ALA A 89 3.12 13.69 9.53
C ALA A 89 4.41 13.21 10.23
N ASN A 90 4.80 11.95 10.05
CA ASN A 90 5.93 11.34 10.78
C ASN A 90 7.24 11.27 9.97
N PHE A 91 7.16 11.28 8.63
CA PHE A 91 8.30 11.07 7.74
C PHE A 91 8.29 12.10 6.59
N PRO A 92 8.58 13.39 6.87
CA PRO A 92 8.45 14.48 5.90
C PRO A 92 9.39 14.35 4.68
N ASN A 93 10.45 13.54 4.78
CA ASN A 93 11.39 13.30 3.68
C ASN A 93 10.95 12.18 2.73
N ILE A 94 9.94 11.40 3.10
CA ILE A 94 9.45 10.30 2.27
C ILE A 94 8.40 10.86 1.30
N PRO A 95 8.66 10.82 -0.01
CA PRO A 95 7.76 11.41 -0.98
C PRO A 95 6.50 10.54 -1.13
N VAL A 96 5.34 11.13 -0.87
CA VAL A 96 4.03 10.48 -1.02
C VAL A 96 3.09 11.35 -1.85
N PRO A 97 2.09 10.80 -2.55
CA PRO A 97 1.10 11.60 -3.25
C PRO A 97 0.27 12.47 -2.31
N ASP A 98 -0.09 13.67 -2.77
CA ASP A 98 -1.02 14.55 -2.05
C ASP A 98 -2.46 14.04 -2.16
N ILE A 99 -3.16 13.98 -1.03
CA ILE A 99 -4.58 13.68 -0.96
C ILE A 99 -5.39 14.90 -1.39
N ILE A 100 -6.30 14.71 -2.35
CA ILE A 100 -7.31 15.72 -2.73
C ILE A 100 -8.58 15.48 -1.91
N TYR A 101 -9.05 14.23 -1.84
CA TYR A 101 -10.25 13.85 -1.11
C TYR A 101 -10.30 12.35 -0.89
N ALA A 102 -10.91 11.89 0.20
CA ALA A 102 -11.08 10.48 0.49
C ALA A 102 -12.40 10.22 1.21
N TRP A 103 -13.00 9.07 0.96
CA TRP A 103 -14.19 8.66 1.70
C TRP A 103 -14.36 7.13 1.70
N LEU A 104 -15.13 6.66 2.67
CA LEU A 104 -15.62 5.29 2.73
C LEU A 104 -17.06 5.22 2.21
N ASP A 105 -17.29 4.31 1.28
CA ASP A 105 -18.61 3.87 0.85
C ASP A 105 -18.92 2.50 1.49
N GLU A 106 -19.56 2.54 2.66
CA GLU A 106 -19.92 1.34 3.42
C GLU A 106 -20.90 0.43 2.66
N LYS A 107 -21.82 1.03 1.87
CA LYS A 107 -22.81 0.27 1.09
C LYS A 107 -22.13 -0.63 0.06
N LEU A 108 -21.07 -0.10 -0.57
CA LEU A 108 -20.26 -0.85 -1.53
C LEU A 108 -19.09 -1.60 -0.88
N SER A 109 -18.81 -1.37 0.41
CA SER A 109 -17.59 -1.83 1.08
C SER A 109 -16.35 -1.43 0.27
N ARG A 110 -16.28 -0.15 -0.10
CA ARG A 110 -15.19 0.42 -0.90
C ARG A 110 -14.66 1.71 -0.30
N SER A 111 -13.34 1.85 -0.23
CA SER A 111 -12.70 3.13 -0.02
C SER A 111 -12.43 3.80 -1.37
N PHE A 112 -12.58 5.11 -1.38
CA PHE A 112 -12.26 5.96 -2.52
C PHE A 112 -11.22 6.99 -2.08
N LEU A 113 -10.20 7.16 -2.91
CA LEU A 113 -9.09 8.04 -2.63
C LEU A 113 -8.71 8.79 -3.91
N ILE A 114 -8.94 10.10 -3.90
CA ILE A 114 -8.52 11.02 -4.95
C ILE A 114 -7.18 11.62 -4.54
N LEU A 115 -6.18 11.44 -5.40
CA LEU A 115 -4.82 11.93 -5.21
C LEU A 115 -4.45 12.90 -6.33
N LYS A 116 -3.60 13.88 -6.03
CA LYS A 116 -2.87 14.59 -7.08
C LYS A 116 -1.99 13.59 -7.81
N ARG A 117 -2.08 13.57 -9.14
CA ARG A 117 -1.30 12.67 -9.98
C ARG A 117 0.16 13.11 -9.96
N VAL A 118 1.03 12.22 -9.48
CA VAL A 118 2.47 12.41 -9.60
C VAL A 118 2.90 11.97 -10.99
N GLN A 119 3.36 12.91 -11.81
CA GLN A 119 3.85 12.60 -13.15
C GLN A 119 5.19 11.87 -13.09
N GLY A 120 5.30 10.74 -13.78
CA GLY A 120 6.52 9.93 -13.82
C GLY A 120 6.23 8.51 -14.30
N ASN A 121 7.28 7.75 -14.48
CA ASN A 121 7.20 6.32 -14.81
C ASN A 121 7.59 5.51 -13.58
N THR A 122 7.03 4.30 -13.45
CA THR A 122 7.43 3.38 -12.38
C THR A 122 8.87 2.92 -12.57
N LEU A 123 9.57 2.57 -11.48
CA LEU A 123 10.91 1.98 -11.55
C LEU A 123 10.93 0.77 -12.48
N ALA A 124 9.89 -0.06 -12.45
CA ALA A 124 9.75 -1.21 -13.34
C ALA A 124 9.77 -0.83 -14.84
N GLN A 125 9.14 0.30 -15.20
CA GLN A 125 9.09 0.78 -16.58
C GLN A 125 10.43 1.36 -17.05
N VAL A 126 11.13 2.11 -16.18
CA VAL A 126 12.40 2.76 -16.54
C VAL A 126 13.62 1.89 -16.29
N TRP A 127 13.49 0.79 -15.55
CA TRP A 127 14.61 -0.08 -15.18
C TRP A 127 15.56 -0.42 -16.34
N PRO A 128 15.07 -0.82 -17.54
CA PRO A 128 15.95 -1.18 -18.65
C PRO A 128 16.82 -0.02 -19.15
N SER A 129 16.42 1.23 -18.95
CA SER A 129 17.17 2.42 -19.40
C SER A 129 18.05 3.05 -18.32
N LEU A 130 17.94 2.60 -17.06
CA LEU A 130 18.77 3.11 -15.97
C LEU A 130 20.18 2.51 -16.02
N THR A 131 21.19 3.36 -15.84
CA THR A 131 22.57 2.90 -15.65
C THR A 131 22.73 2.18 -14.30
N PRO A 132 23.74 1.32 -14.13
CA PRO A 132 24.01 0.66 -12.86
C PRO A 132 24.12 1.63 -11.67
N GLU A 133 24.74 2.80 -11.88
CA GLU A 133 24.91 3.82 -10.84
C GLU A 133 23.57 4.43 -10.42
N LYS A 134 22.64 4.65 -11.36
CA LYS A 134 21.30 5.14 -11.03
C LYS A 134 20.48 4.08 -10.30
N ARG A 135 20.59 2.80 -10.70
CA ARG A 135 19.92 1.68 -10.02
C ARG A 135 20.40 1.57 -8.58
N ASP A 136 21.72 1.64 -8.36
CA ASP A 136 22.35 1.62 -7.04
C ASP A 136 21.87 2.81 -6.18
N GLY A 137 21.91 4.03 -6.72
CA GLY A 137 21.44 5.23 -6.02
C GLY A 137 19.96 5.18 -5.62
N ILE A 138 19.09 4.65 -6.49
CA ILE A 138 17.66 4.45 -6.19
C ILE A 138 17.50 3.41 -5.08
N ALA A 139 18.19 2.27 -5.17
CA ALA A 139 18.12 1.23 -4.14
C ALA A 139 18.62 1.73 -2.77
N SER A 140 19.72 2.49 -2.75
CA SER A 140 20.23 3.12 -1.53
C SER A 140 19.23 4.12 -0.94
N ALA A 141 18.56 4.93 -1.77
CA ALA A 141 17.53 5.83 -1.30
C ALA A 141 16.31 5.08 -0.71
N VAL A 142 15.86 4.00 -1.34
CA VAL A 142 14.77 3.16 -0.79
C VAL A 142 15.19 2.48 0.51
N ALA A 143 16.40 1.95 0.60
CA ALA A 143 16.91 1.37 1.84
C ALA A 143 16.96 2.41 2.97
N GLN A 144 17.39 3.64 2.67
CA GLN A 144 17.38 4.76 3.60
C GLN A 144 15.96 5.08 4.09
N PHE A 145 14.96 5.08 3.21
CA PHE A 145 13.56 5.23 3.62
C PHE A 145 13.09 4.07 4.51
N CYS A 146 13.45 2.82 4.21
CA CYS A 146 13.14 1.69 5.09
C CYS A 146 13.72 1.88 6.49
N PHE A 147 14.99 2.29 6.58
CA PHE A 147 15.63 2.58 7.85
C PHE A 147 14.90 3.69 8.62
N GLU A 148 14.56 4.80 7.96
CA GLU A 148 13.81 5.90 8.56
C GLU A 148 12.44 5.46 9.08
N LEU A 149 11.68 4.70 8.28
CA LEU A 149 10.39 4.16 8.67
C LEU A 149 10.51 3.29 9.93
N THR A 150 11.54 2.43 10.00
CA THR A 150 11.70 1.51 11.12
C THR A 150 12.05 2.17 12.44
N ASN A 151 12.47 3.44 12.44
CA ASN A 151 12.75 4.18 13.67
C ASN A 151 11.47 4.46 14.47
N LEU A 152 10.31 4.44 13.82
CA LEU A 152 9.03 4.54 14.51
C LEU A 152 8.55 3.14 14.92
N THR A 153 8.30 2.95 16.21
CA THR A 153 7.95 1.65 16.78
C THR A 153 6.60 1.66 17.48
N SER A 154 5.98 0.48 17.55
CA SER A 154 4.79 0.19 18.36
C SER A 154 5.04 -1.05 19.23
N ASN A 155 4.34 -1.16 20.36
CA ASN A 155 4.29 -2.38 21.17
C ASN A 155 3.28 -3.43 20.63
N LYS A 156 2.57 -3.09 19.54
CA LYS A 156 1.58 -3.92 18.89
C LYS A 156 1.90 -4.08 17.41
N PHE A 157 1.59 -5.26 16.90
CA PHE A 157 1.42 -5.54 15.48
C PHE A 157 0.09 -4.93 15.01
N GLN A 158 0.15 -3.84 14.24
CA GLN A 158 -1.04 -3.06 13.85
C GLN A 158 -0.77 -2.18 12.63
N SER A 159 -1.82 -1.64 12.03
CA SER A 159 -1.72 -0.63 10.97
C SER A 159 -1.26 0.73 11.51
N ALA A 160 -1.13 1.72 10.62
CA ALA A 160 -0.71 3.07 10.97
C ALA A 160 -1.57 3.71 12.07
N THR A 161 -2.90 3.50 12.04
CA THR A 161 -3.83 4.10 13.02
C THR A 161 -4.31 3.13 14.11
N GLY A 162 -3.72 1.94 14.21
CA GLY A 162 -4.00 0.99 15.29
C GLY A 162 -5.00 -0.11 14.98
N HIS A 163 -5.30 -0.31 13.70
CA HIS A 163 -6.17 -1.39 13.23
C HIS A 163 -5.37 -2.63 12.79
N GLY A 164 -6.04 -3.60 12.15
CA GLY A 164 -5.38 -4.78 11.60
C GLY A 164 -4.65 -4.46 10.29
N VAL A 165 -3.53 -5.14 10.03
CA VAL A 165 -2.77 -4.95 8.78
C VAL A 165 -3.31 -5.80 7.64
N LEU A 166 -3.25 -5.27 6.42
CA LEU A 166 -3.50 -6.01 5.19
C LEU A 166 -2.17 -6.59 4.67
N GLU A 167 -1.81 -7.78 5.15
CA GLU A 167 -0.60 -8.49 4.70
C GLU A 167 -0.91 -9.98 4.45
N PRO A 168 -1.26 -10.34 3.20
CA PRO A 168 -1.67 -11.70 2.85
C PRO A 168 -0.62 -12.76 3.17
N PHE A 169 0.67 -12.41 3.13
CA PHE A 169 1.73 -13.39 3.31
C PHE A 169 1.98 -13.77 4.78
N MET A 170 1.43 -13.01 5.74
CA MET A 170 1.37 -13.44 7.15
C MET A 170 0.02 -13.98 7.54
N ASN A 171 -0.95 -14.02 6.62
CA ASN A 171 -2.31 -14.45 6.91
C ASN A 171 -2.52 -15.91 6.52
N VAL A 172 -3.44 -16.57 7.21
CA VAL A 172 -3.86 -17.94 6.91
C VAL A 172 -4.90 -17.96 5.79
N ARG A 173 -5.16 -19.13 5.20
CA ARG A 173 -6.27 -19.33 4.26
C ARG A 173 -7.59 -18.94 4.90
N ALA A 174 -8.47 -18.33 4.09
CA ALA A 174 -9.82 -18.00 4.54
C ALA A 174 -10.69 -19.26 4.66
N LYS A 175 -11.79 -19.17 5.42
CA LYS A 175 -12.87 -20.16 5.32
C LYS A 175 -13.40 -20.14 3.88
N ASP A 176 -13.88 -21.26 3.38
CA ASP A 176 -14.46 -21.35 2.04
C ASP A 176 -15.67 -20.41 1.85
N SER A 177 -16.35 -20.04 2.93
CA SER A 177 -17.46 -19.08 2.93
C SER A 177 -17.03 -17.61 2.86
N HIS A 178 -15.74 -17.30 3.06
CA HIS A 178 -15.25 -15.92 3.02
C HIS A 178 -15.19 -15.42 1.57
N PRO A 179 -15.81 -14.28 1.23
CA PRO A 179 -15.77 -13.77 -0.14
C PRO A 179 -14.33 -13.49 -0.58
N SER A 180 -13.91 -14.04 -1.72
CA SER A 180 -12.55 -13.92 -2.25
C SER A 180 -12.11 -12.48 -2.50
N TRP A 181 -13.06 -11.58 -2.77
CA TRP A 181 -12.80 -10.16 -2.98
C TRP A 181 -12.65 -9.36 -1.67
N LYS A 182 -13.07 -9.90 -0.52
CA LYS A 182 -13.08 -9.15 0.74
C LYS A 182 -11.71 -9.28 1.43
N PRO A 183 -11.04 -8.16 1.77
CA PRO A 183 -9.74 -8.19 2.40
C PRO A 183 -9.80 -8.90 3.75
N ARG A 184 -8.68 -9.53 4.13
CA ARG A 184 -8.49 -10.15 5.44
C ARG A 184 -7.36 -9.49 6.17
N LEU A 185 -7.68 -8.99 7.36
CA LEU A 185 -6.76 -8.27 8.21
C LEU A 185 -6.19 -9.18 9.28
N LEU A 186 -4.94 -8.96 9.63
CA LEU A 186 -4.28 -9.62 10.74
C LEU A 186 -4.02 -8.61 11.85
N GLY A 187 -4.41 -8.95 13.08
CA GLY A 187 -4.35 -8.04 14.24
C GLY A 187 -5.46 -6.99 14.30
N PRO A 188 -5.32 -5.96 15.16
CA PRO A 188 -4.11 -5.64 15.93
C PRO A 188 -3.78 -6.67 17.03
N MET A 189 -2.49 -6.84 17.36
CA MET A 189 -2.03 -7.82 18.38
C MET A 189 -0.86 -7.29 19.20
N SER A 190 -0.85 -7.54 20.51
CA SER A 190 0.34 -7.42 21.36
C SER A 190 1.42 -8.41 20.95
N ALA A 191 2.64 -8.20 21.45
CA ALA A 191 3.73 -9.13 21.26
C ALA A 191 3.38 -10.57 21.70
N SER A 192 2.65 -10.74 22.81
CA SER A 192 2.22 -12.06 23.30
C SER A 192 1.18 -12.71 22.39
N SER A 193 0.17 -11.96 21.94
CA SER A 193 -0.86 -12.48 21.03
C SER A 193 -0.26 -12.83 19.66
N HIS A 194 0.63 -11.97 19.14
CA HIS A 194 1.36 -12.22 17.91
C HIS A 194 2.27 -13.45 18.03
N GLN A 195 3.02 -13.61 19.12
CA GLN A 195 3.83 -14.81 19.36
C GLN A 195 2.98 -16.09 19.39
N SER A 196 1.80 -16.01 20.02
CA SER A 196 0.87 -17.14 20.10
C SER A 196 0.30 -17.50 18.72
N TYR A 197 0.00 -16.49 17.90
CA TYR A 197 -0.38 -16.67 16.50
C TYR A 197 0.73 -17.38 15.70
N LEU A 198 1.98 -16.89 15.77
CA LEU A 198 3.11 -17.48 15.04
C LEU A 198 3.40 -18.94 15.45
N GLN A 199 3.23 -19.27 16.73
CA GLN A 199 3.35 -20.65 17.23
C GLN A 199 2.23 -21.56 16.72
N ARG A 200 1.06 -21.00 16.41
CA ARG A 200 -0.06 -21.78 15.88
C ARG A 200 0.12 -22.12 14.40
N ILE A 201 0.73 -21.22 13.64
CA ILE A 201 0.94 -21.37 12.19
C ILE A 201 2.31 -21.94 11.83
N SER A 202 3.16 -22.29 12.80
CA SER A 202 4.46 -22.92 12.53
C SER A 202 4.83 -23.94 13.58
N ARG A 203 5.36 -25.09 13.13
CA ARG A 203 5.95 -26.12 14.01
C ARG A 203 7.42 -25.86 14.32
N ILE A 204 8.06 -24.96 13.58
CA ILE A 204 9.43 -24.53 13.84
C ILE A 204 9.37 -23.36 14.80
N TYR A 205 10.11 -23.45 15.91
CA TYR A 205 10.18 -22.36 16.87
C TYR A 205 10.79 -21.13 16.20
N LYS A 206 9.99 -20.07 16.07
CA LYS A 206 10.52 -18.77 15.70
C LYS A 206 11.21 -18.17 16.92
N PRO A 207 12.44 -17.62 16.78
CA PRO A 207 13.06 -16.81 17.82
C PRO A 207 12.06 -15.78 18.37
N PRO A 208 12.13 -15.44 19.68
CA PRO A 208 11.10 -14.66 20.34
C PRO A 208 10.80 -13.36 19.58
N VAL A 209 9.51 -13.14 19.31
CA VAL A 209 9.01 -11.90 18.71
C VAL A 209 9.54 -10.74 19.54
N THR A 210 10.21 -9.80 18.87
CA THR A 210 10.73 -8.59 19.50
C THR A 210 9.59 -7.84 20.18
N THR A 211 9.86 -7.23 21.34
CA THR A 211 8.84 -6.45 22.08
C THR A 211 8.39 -5.19 21.34
N ALA A 212 9.15 -4.78 20.32
CA ALA A 212 8.82 -3.69 19.42
C ALA A 212 8.54 -4.21 18.00
N PHE A 213 7.54 -3.61 17.38
CA PHE A 213 7.20 -3.70 15.97
C PHE A 213 7.59 -2.38 15.31
N HIS A 214 8.09 -2.43 14.08
CA HIS A 214 8.66 -1.31 13.35
C HIS A 214 7.75 -0.92 12.20
N PHE A 215 7.53 0.39 12.01
CA PHE A 215 6.73 0.86 10.89
C PHE A 215 7.46 0.54 9.57
N TYR A 216 6.76 -0.08 8.62
CA TYR A 216 7.29 -0.51 7.33
C TYR A 216 6.18 -0.54 6.29
N HIS A 217 6.53 -0.20 5.04
CA HIS A 217 5.59 -0.14 3.92
C HIS A 217 5.04 -1.51 3.48
N ALA A 218 5.86 -2.55 3.60
CA ALA A 218 5.54 -3.92 3.18
C ALA A 218 5.25 -4.15 1.68
N ASP A 219 5.42 -3.17 0.79
CA ASP A 219 5.26 -3.38 -0.66
C ASP A 219 6.10 -2.42 -1.52
N LEU A 220 7.40 -2.34 -1.23
CA LEU A 220 8.35 -1.48 -1.98
C LEU A 220 8.85 -2.16 -3.26
N GLY A 221 7.92 -2.74 -4.02
CA GLY A 221 8.17 -3.29 -5.35
C GLY A 221 8.45 -2.20 -6.39
N PRO A 222 9.03 -2.55 -7.55
CA PRO A 222 9.44 -1.58 -8.55
C PRO A 222 8.24 -0.90 -9.26
N THR A 223 7.02 -1.43 -9.12
CA THR A 223 5.79 -0.80 -9.63
C THR A 223 5.26 0.31 -8.73
N ASN A 224 5.71 0.36 -7.46
CA ASN A 224 5.22 1.32 -6.46
C ASN A 224 6.17 2.51 -6.27
N LEU A 225 7.20 2.62 -7.09
CA LEU A 225 8.19 3.69 -7.04
C LEU A 225 8.09 4.52 -8.32
N LEU A 226 7.67 5.78 -8.21
CA LEU A 226 7.67 6.70 -9.36
C LEU A 226 9.01 7.40 -9.46
N ILE A 227 9.62 7.32 -10.64
CA ILE A 227 10.94 7.84 -10.93
C ILE A 227 10.82 9.02 -11.90
N SER A 228 11.58 10.09 -11.60
CA SER A 228 11.76 11.23 -12.51
C SER A 228 12.77 10.91 -13.60
N ASP A 229 12.78 11.72 -14.67
CA ASP A 229 13.72 11.55 -15.78
C ASP A 229 15.20 11.66 -15.34
N ASP A 230 15.48 12.45 -14.30
CA ASP A 230 16.81 12.57 -13.69
C ASP A 230 17.19 11.39 -12.77
N GLY A 231 16.29 10.41 -12.57
CA GLY A 231 16.53 9.19 -11.82
C GLY A 231 16.29 9.29 -10.31
N LYS A 232 15.46 10.24 -9.85
CA LYS A 232 15.10 10.42 -8.44
C LYS A 232 13.71 9.85 -8.15
N ILE A 233 13.48 9.46 -6.90
CA ILE A 233 12.18 8.97 -6.44
C ILE A 233 11.25 10.18 -6.24
N LYS A 234 10.19 10.27 -7.03
CA LYS A 234 9.18 11.33 -6.94
C LYS A 234 8.04 11.02 -5.98
N ALA A 235 7.70 9.75 -5.83
CA ALA A 235 6.68 9.28 -4.90
C ALA A 235 6.78 7.76 -4.69
N ILE A 236 6.44 7.35 -3.48
CA ILE A 236 6.15 5.96 -3.12
C ILE A 236 4.63 5.80 -3.10
N LEU A 237 4.13 4.77 -3.79
CA LEU A 237 2.72 4.48 -3.96
C LEU A 237 2.30 3.27 -3.12
N ASP A 238 1.00 3.13 -2.92
CA ASP A 238 0.36 1.92 -2.39
C ASP A 238 0.65 1.58 -0.93
N TRP A 239 0.32 2.53 -0.06
CA TRP A 239 0.59 2.46 1.38
C TRP A 239 -0.43 1.62 2.17
N GLU A 240 -1.33 0.89 1.52
CA GLU A 240 -2.43 0.18 2.21
C GLU A 240 -1.96 -0.97 3.11
N SER A 241 -0.80 -1.55 2.79
CA SER A 241 -0.16 -2.59 3.59
C SER A 241 0.83 -2.01 4.61
N ALA A 242 1.00 -0.70 4.71
CA ALA A 242 1.94 -0.14 5.68
C ALA A 242 1.42 -0.29 7.11
N GLY A 243 2.32 -0.61 8.03
CA GLY A 243 1.98 -0.90 9.41
C GLY A 243 3.22 -1.24 10.24
N PHE A 244 2.99 -1.64 11.48
CA PHE A 244 4.02 -2.02 12.44
C PHE A 244 4.26 -3.54 12.38
N TYR A 245 5.41 -3.89 11.84
CA TYR A 245 5.83 -5.26 11.55
C TYR A 245 6.98 -5.72 12.44
N PRO A 246 7.15 -7.02 12.68
CA PRO A 246 8.40 -7.51 13.25
C PRO A 246 9.59 -7.12 12.36
N LYS A 247 10.75 -6.83 12.98
CA LYS A 247 11.94 -6.34 12.25
C LYS A 247 12.35 -7.23 11.06
N TYR A 248 12.24 -8.55 11.22
CA TYR A 248 12.60 -9.50 10.14
C TYR A 248 11.76 -9.31 8.87
N TRP A 249 10.53 -8.76 8.97
CA TRP A 249 9.65 -8.58 7.81
C TRP A 249 10.24 -7.64 6.76
N VAL A 250 11.08 -6.67 7.18
CA VAL A 250 11.78 -5.74 6.29
C VAL A 250 12.67 -6.48 5.29
N THR A 251 13.28 -7.60 5.69
CA THR A 251 14.17 -8.40 4.85
C THR A 251 13.48 -9.60 4.20
N LEU A 252 12.56 -10.23 4.93
CA LEU A 252 11.88 -11.43 4.48
C LEU A 252 10.89 -11.12 3.36
N LYS A 253 10.16 -10.00 3.44
CA LYS A 253 9.14 -9.62 2.46
C LYS A 253 9.70 -9.42 1.03
N PRO A 254 10.81 -8.67 0.81
CA PRO A 254 11.44 -8.58 -0.50
C PRO A 254 11.89 -9.93 -1.06
N TYR A 255 12.38 -10.84 -0.21
CA TYR A 255 12.87 -12.15 -0.62
C TYR A 255 11.76 -13.08 -1.14
N MET A 256 10.56 -12.98 -0.56
CA MET A 256 9.46 -13.93 -0.81
C MET A 256 8.40 -13.43 -1.80
N SER A 257 8.25 -12.12 -1.94
CA SER A 257 7.15 -11.54 -2.72
C SER A 257 7.58 -11.30 -4.17
N LEU A 258 6.86 -11.92 -5.10
CA LEU A 258 7.05 -11.65 -6.54
C LEU A 258 6.74 -10.20 -6.92
N GLY A 259 6.07 -9.43 -6.06
CA GLY A 259 5.88 -7.98 -6.26
C GLY A 259 7.19 -7.19 -6.26
N PHE A 260 8.29 -7.77 -5.76
CA PHE A 260 9.63 -7.17 -5.83
C PHE A 260 10.40 -7.58 -7.10
N CYS A 261 9.87 -8.49 -7.90
CA CYS A 261 10.47 -8.84 -9.18
C CYS A 261 10.13 -7.81 -10.25
N LEU A 262 11.07 -7.58 -11.16
CA LEU A 262 10.84 -6.81 -12.37
C LEU A 262 10.06 -7.67 -13.38
N PRO A 263 9.28 -7.03 -14.28
CA PRO A 263 8.50 -7.76 -15.29
C PRO A 263 9.37 -8.39 -16.40
N ALA A 264 10.56 -7.85 -16.63
CA ALA A 264 11.49 -8.34 -17.65
C ALA A 264 12.14 -9.67 -17.22
N ALA A 265 12.21 -10.66 -18.12
CA ALA A 265 12.64 -12.01 -17.78
C ALA A 265 14.15 -12.15 -17.53
N ASP A 266 14.96 -11.35 -18.22
CA ASP A 266 16.42 -11.33 -18.15
C ASP A 266 16.96 -10.71 -16.86
N ASP A 267 16.27 -9.68 -16.35
CA ASP A 267 16.65 -8.95 -15.12
C ASP A 267 15.60 -9.10 -14.01
N ARG A 268 14.83 -10.19 -14.05
CA ARG A 268 13.62 -10.38 -13.22
C ARG A 268 13.85 -10.18 -11.73
N TYR A 269 14.98 -10.65 -11.22
CA TYR A 269 15.30 -10.63 -9.79
C TYR A 269 16.18 -9.44 -9.39
N ALA A 270 16.57 -8.58 -10.32
CA ALA A 270 17.58 -7.56 -10.05
C ALA A 270 17.18 -6.57 -8.95
N TRP A 271 15.91 -6.16 -8.89
CA TRP A 271 15.41 -5.35 -7.78
C TRP A 271 15.32 -6.16 -6.47
N ALA A 272 14.85 -7.41 -6.57
CA ALA A 272 14.74 -8.33 -5.45
C ALA A 272 16.09 -8.77 -4.87
N ASP A 273 17.19 -8.57 -5.59
CA ASP A 273 18.56 -8.78 -5.12
C ASP A 273 19.21 -7.47 -4.65
N LEU A 274 19.05 -6.38 -5.41
CA LEU A 274 19.69 -5.11 -5.13
C LEU A 274 19.16 -4.42 -3.88
N LEU A 275 17.83 -4.37 -3.70
CA LEU A 275 17.25 -3.73 -2.51
C LEU A 275 17.67 -4.45 -1.22
N PRO A 276 17.59 -5.79 -1.10
CA PRO A 276 18.11 -6.50 0.07
C PRO A 276 19.59 -6.30 0.32
N ALA A 277 20.42 -6.18 -0.73
CA ALA A 277 21.84 -5.85 -0.56
C ALA A 277 22.01 -4.49 0.13
N LYS A 278 21.26 -3.46 -0.29
CA LYS A 278 21.28 -2.13 0.36
C LYS A 278 20.69 -2.12 1.75
N LEU A 279 19.64 -2.91 2.00
CA LEU A 279 19.10 -3.10 3.34
C LEU A 279 20.12 -3.74 4.29
N ALA A 280 20.92 -4.69 3.81
CA ALA A 280 21.98 -5.32 4.59
C ALA A 280 23.09 -4.34 4.98
N GLU A 281 23.46 -3.40 4.10
CA GLU A 281 24.39 -2.29 4.42
C GLU A 281 23.89 -1.44 5.60
N MET A 282 22.57 -1.39 5.81
CA MET A 282 21.91 -0.67 6.91
C MET A 282 21.62 -1.54 8.14
N GLY A 283 22.14 -2.77 8.18
CA GLY A 283 21.95 -3.70 9.30
C GLY A 283 20.65 -4.51 9.26
N PHE A 284 19.91 -4.48 8.15
CA PHE A 284 18.79 -5.38 7.88
C PHE A 284 19.28 -6.58 7.06
N VAL A 285 19.89 -7.54 7.73
CA VAL A 285 20.40 -8.76 7.11
C VAL A 285 19.33 -9.84 7.14
N LEU A 286 19.06 -10.48 6.00
CA LEU A 286 18.14 -11.60 5.90
C LEU A 286 18.67 -12.80 6.69
N ASP A 287 17.89 -13.28 7.65
CA ASP A 287 18.19 -14.51 8.37
C ASP A 287 17.59 -15.72 7.65
N MET A 288 18.44 -16.71 7.32
CA MET A 288 17.99 -17.95 6.69
C MET A 288 17.10 -18.79 7.62
N ALA A 289 17.18 -18.60 8.95
CA ALA A 289 16.24 -19.18 9.89
C ALA A 289 14.83 -18.60 9.72
N ASP A 290 14.69 -17.30 9.42
CA ASP A 290 13.39 -16.69 9.11
C ASP A 290 12.83 -17.22 7.79
N VAL A 291 13.68 -17.44 6.79
CA VAL A 291 13.29 -18.07 5.52
C VAL A 291 12.82 -19.50 5.74
N ALA A 292 13.57 -20.29 6.52
CA ALA A 292 13.21 -21.68 6.83
C ALA A 292 11.91 -21.76 7.63
N TRP A 293 11.74 -20.87 8.63
CA TRP A 293 10.51 -20.73 9.40
C TRP A 293 9.32 -20.39 8.50
N TYR A 294 9.49 -19.42 7.58
CA TYR A 294 8.44 -19.01 6.66
C TYR A 294 8.01 -20.15 5.72
N LYS A 295 8.98 -20.89 5.18
CA LYS A 295 8.71 -22.07 4.32
C LYS A 295 7.99 -23.19 5.06
N ALA A 296 8.06 -23.22 6.39
CA ALA A 296 7.41 -24.22 7.23
C ALA A 296 6.03 -23.79 7.77
N LEU A 297 5.51 -22.63 7.34
CA LEU A 297 4.20 -22.16 7.79
C LEU A 297 3.07 -23.08 7.33
N ASP A 298 2.22 -23.46 8.28
CA ASP A 298 0.92 -24.06 8.03
C ASP A 298 -0.12 -22.94 7.92
N LEU A 299 -0.37 -22.52 6.68
CA LEU A 299 -1.36 -21.48 6.36
C LEU A 299 -2.76 -22.06 6.15
N SER A 300 -3.05 -23.25 6.69
CA SER A 300 -4.44 -23.76 6.74
C SER A 300 -5.34 -22.83 7.55
N PHE A 301 -6.66 -22.95 7.34
CA PHE A 301 -7.60 -22.06 8.00
C PHE A 301 -7.45 -22.10 9.53
N LEU A 302 -7.28 -20.91 10.11
CA LEU A 302 -7.26 -20.64 11.54
C LEU A 302 -8.09 -19.39 11.80
N ASP A 303 -8.89 -19.42 12.87
CA ASP A 303 -9.61 -18.23 13.30
C ASP A 303 -8.63 -17.21 13.89
N THR A 304 -8.33 -16.15 13.14
CA THR A 304 -7.36 -15.13 13.54
C THR A 304 -7.93 -14.13 14.55
N ASP A 305 -9.25 -14.06 14.69
CA ASP A 305 -9.90 -13.08 15.58
C ASP A 305 -9.63 -13.41 17.06
N MET A 306 -9.33 -14.67 17.39
CA MET A 306 -8.96 -15.07 18.75
C MET A 306 -7.64 -14.48 19.26
N PHE A 307 -6.82 -13.90 18.38
CA PHE A 307 -5.55 -13.25 18.74
C PHE A 307 -5.65 -11.73 18.74
N ARG A 308 -6.79 -11.15 18.35
CA ARG A 308 -6.95 -9.71 18.32
C ARG A 308 -7.02 -9.16 19.74
N ASP A 309 -6.24 -8.13 19.99
CA ASP A 309 -6.38 -7.35 21.22
C ASP A 309 -7.47 -6.28 20.99
N GLY A 310 -8.34 -6.11 21.99
CA GLY A 310 -9.36 -5.05 22.01
C GLY A 310 -8.79 -3.65 22.15
#